data_AF-A0A927Y9I8-F1
#
_entry.id   AF-A0A927Y9I8-F1
#
_cell.length_a   1.000
_cell.length_b   1.000
_cell.length_c   1.000
_cell.angle_alpha   90.00
_cell.angle_beta   90.00
_cell.angle_gamma   90.00
#
_symmetry.space_group_name_H-M   'P 1'
#
loop_
_entity.id
_entity.type
_entity.pdbx_description
1 polymer ?
#
loop_
_entity_poly.entity_id
_entity_poly.type
_entity_poly.pdbx_seq_one_letter_code
_entity_poly.pdbx_strand_id
1 'polypeptide(L)'
;MKGKQLRIYVIEDKEMVFNVSLFRDLFRNYAQKKGMRLGEYEYEVAEYLYVDSSTIHSWRMRVSGPGDIEKIKLLAKLWNIKYELLLKEAKRMSTAMQHKELSDREKTALKNVYVSFLNYMGIFKKTAGFIWNEDGTLFNISMAYTLYAQVINALEIEFIDLKGNAYDELKTFYDTELTYTLETYYCEEDGDCPELQQAETEGLYQLLLNQFKQIIVPFLVVES
;
A
#
# COMPACT_ATOMS: atom_id res chain seq x y z
N MET A 1 -13.89 9.03 -6.79
CA MET A 1 -13.42 8.26 -7.97
C MET A 1 -13.59 6.78 -7.67
N LYS A 2 -14.21 6.00 -8.58
CA LYS A 2 -14.29 4.54 -8.46
C LYS A 2 -12.85 3.99 -8.52
N GLY A 3 -12.42 3.21 -7.53
CA GLY A 3 -11.13 2.53 -7.56
C GLY A 3 -11.05 1.69 -8.84
N LYS A 4 -9.99 1.84 -9.64
CA LYS A 4 -9.78 1.03 -10.83
C LYS A 4 -9.64 -0.43 -10.38
N GLN A 5 -10.62 -1.27 -10.72
CA GLN A 5 -10.49 -2.71 -10.54
C GLN A 5 -9.33 -3.22 -11.39
N LEU A 6 -8.53 -4.13 -10.83
CA LEU A 6 -7.47 -4.81 -11.57
C LEU A 6 -8.05 -5.57 -12.76
N ARG A 7 -7.30 -5.64 -13.86
CA ARG A 7 -7.70 -6.41 -15.04
C ARG A 7 -7.84 -7.89 -14.68
N ILE A 8 -8.94 -8.50 -15.11
CA ILE A 8 -9.15 -9.94 -15.06
C ILE A 8 -8.53 -10.56 -16.32
N TYR A 9 -7.72 -11.59 -16.11
CA TYR A 9 -7.12 -12.42 -17.14
C TYR A 9 -7.80 -13.78 -17.11
N VAL A 10 -8.19 -14.31 -18.28
CA VAL A 10 -8.71 -15.68 -18.38
C VAL A 10 -7.58 -16.57 -18.87
N ILE A 11 -7.15 -17.51 -18.03
CA ILE A 11 -6.05 -18.43 -18.31
C ILE A 11 -6.52 -19.84 -17.93
N GLU A 12 -6.56 -20.76 -18.88
CA GLU A 12 -6.98 -22.16 -18.65
C GLU A 12 -8.33 -22.25 -17.91
N ASP A 13 -9.33 -21.48 -18.39
CA ASP A 13 -10.67 -21.36 -17.81
C ASP A 13 -10.75 -20.81 -16.38
N LYS A 14 -9.64 -20.28 -15.84
CA LYS A 14 -9.59 -19.58 -14.56
C LYS A 14 -9.52 -18.07 -14.75
N GLU A 15 -10.35 -17.36 -13.98
CA GLU A 15 -10.23 -15.92 -13.82
C GLU A 15 -9.08 -15.63 -12.86
N MET A 16 -8.10 -14.86 -13.31
CA MET A 16 -6.89 -14.50 -12.58
C MET A 16 -6.76 -12.97 -12.53
N VAL A 17 -6.16 -12.44 -11.47
CA VAL A 17 -5.78 -11.02 -11.38
C VAL A 17 -4.30 -10.89 -11.04
N PHE A 18 -3.73 -9.73 -11.37
CA PHE A 18 -2.36 -9.44 -11.01
C PHE A 18 -2.17 -9.43 -9.48
N ASN A 19 -1.18 -10.18 -9.00
CA ASN A 19 -0.86 -10.27 -7.59
C ASN A 19 0.06 -9.12 -7.18
N VAL A 20 -0.54 -7.94 -6.98
CA VAL A 20 0.19 -6.71 -6.64
C VAL A 20 1.07 -6.87 -5.39
N SER A 21 0.59 -7.61 -4.38
CA SER A 21 1.35 -7.80 -3.14
C SER A 21 2.65 -8.55 -3.41
N LEU A 22 2.57 -9.70 -4.08
CA LEU A 22 3.76 -10.47 -4.42
C LEU A 22 4.68 -9.68 -5.37
N PHE A 23 4.10 -9.00 -6.37
CA PHE A 23 4.87 -8.16 -7.28
C PHE A 23 5.72 -7.16 -6.51
N ARG A 24 5.14 -6.44 -5.55
CA ARG A 24 5.86 -5.46 -4.73
C ARG A 24 6.95 -6.11 -3.88
N ASP A 25 6.66 -7.24 -3.24
CA ASP A 25 7.64 -7.93 -2.39
C ASP A 25 8.84 -8.40 -3.22
N LEU A 26 8.57 -8.99 -4.39
CA LEU A 26 9.61 -9.33 -5.35
C LEU A 26 10.37 -8.08 -5.81
N PHE A 27 9.66 -7.01 -6.15
CA PHE A 27 10.25 -5.76 -6.61
C PHE A 27 11.26 -5.19 -5.59
N ARG A 28 10.86 -5.09 -4.31
CA ARG A 28 11.73 -4.61 -3.22
C ARG A 28 12.93 -5.54 -3.05
N ASN A 29 12.70 -6.85 -3.02
CA ASN A 29 13.78 -7.83 -2.86
C ASN A 29 14.80 -7.76 -4.02
N TYR A 30 14.34 -7.55 -5.25
CA TYR A 30 15.22 -7.42 -6.41
C TYR A 30 15.97 -6.08 -6.42
N ALA A 31 15.31 -4.97 -6.08
CA ALA A 31 15.99 -3.67 -5.92
C ALA A 31 17.12 -3.77 -4.88
N GLN A 32 16.82 -4.37 -3.73
CA GLN A 32 17.79 -4.58 -2.65
C GLN A 32 18.95 -5.48 -3.09
N LYS A 33 18.67 -6.60 -3.78
CA LYS A 33 19.71 -7.49 -4.32
C LYS A 33 20.64 -6.79 -5.32
N LYS A 34 20.13 -5.77 -6.02
CA LYS A 34 20.91 -4.94 -6.93
C LYS A 34 21.58 -3.73 -6.26
N GLY A 35 21.30 -3.48 -4.98
CA GLY A 35 21.78 -2.28 -4.28
C GLY A 35 21.20 -0.97 -4.82
N MET A 36 20.02 -1.02 -5.44
CA MET A 36 19.36 0.14 -6.05
C MET A 36 18.28 0.72 -5.15
N ARG A 37 18.09 2.04 -5.22
CA ARG A 37 16.89 2.68 -4.64
C ARG A 37 15.66 2.25 -5.45
N LEU A 38 14.49 2.23 -4.81
CA LEU A 38 13.26 1.76 -5.46
C LEU A 38 12.92 2.58 -6.72
N GLY A 39 13.08 3.90 -6.69
CA GLY A 39 12.83 4.75 -7.86
C GLY A 39 13.78 4.49 -9.03
N GLU A 40 15.05 4.19 -8.76
CA GLU A 40 16.02 3.79 -9.79
C GLU A 40 15.63 2.45 -10.41
N TYR A 41 15.19 1.51 -9.58
CA TYR A 41 14.72 0.22 -10.06
C TYR A 41 13.39 0.32 -10.81
N GLU A 42 12.52 1.28 -10.46
CA GLU A 42 11.30 1.59 -11.23
C GLU A 42 11.63 2.03 -12.64
N TYR A 43 12.64 2.89 -12.80
CA TYR A 43 13.13 3.30 -14.11
C TYR A 43 13.66 2.11 -14.92
N GLU A 44 14.51 1.26 -14.32
CA GLU A 44 15.07 0.08 -15.01
C GLU A 44 13.97 -0.88 -15.49
N VAL A 45 13.00 -1.17 -14.62
CA VAL A 45 11.86 -2.05 -14.95
C VAL A 45 10.98 -1.41 -16.02
N ALA A 46 10.79 -0.10 -15.97
CA ALA A 46 10.01 0.65 -16.95
C ALA A 46 10.64 0.62 -18.34
N GLU A 47 11.96 0.82 -18.43
CA GLU A 47 12.72 0.69 -19.69
C GLU A 47 12.59 -0.72 -20.27
N TYR A 48 12.79 -1.76 -19.45
CA TYR A 48 12.67 -3.15 -19.90
C TYR A 48 11.25 -3.48 -20.43
N LEU A 49 10.24 -2.85 -19.85
CA LEU A 49 8.85 -3.07 -20.19
C LEU A 49 8.31 -2.08 -21.22
N TYR A 50 9.08 -1.09 -21.69
CA TYR A 50 8.61 -0.02 -22.58
C TYR A 50 7.34 0.68 -22.05
N VAL A 51 7.39 1.12 -20.80
CA VAL A 51 6.34 1.92 -20.14
C VAL A 51 6.99 3.06 -19.34
N ASP A 52 6.19 4.01 -18.83
CA ASP A 52 6.71 5.05 -17.95
C ASP A 52 7.00 4.52 -16.54
N SER A 53 8.01 5.06 -15.85
CA SER A 53 8.32 4.71 -14.46
C SER A 53 7.14 4.94 -13.52
N SER A 54 6.35 5.98 -13.76
CA SER A 54 5.10 6.26 -13.03
C SER A 54 4.05 5.14 -13.17
N THR A 55 4.08 4.38 -14.27
CA THR A 55 3.21 3.21 -14.47
C THR A 55 3.64 2.06 -13.55
N ILE A 56 4.95 1.80 -13.46
CA ILE A 56 5.51 0.78 -12.56
C ILE A 56 5.23 1.15 -11.10
N HIS A 57 5.42 2.43 -10.76
CA HIS A 57 5.07 2.97 -9.46
C HIS A 57 3.59 2.73 -9.13
N SER A 58 2.70 3.05 -10.07
CA SER A 58 1.25 2.83 -9.92
C SER A 58 0.88 1.36 -9.72
N TRP A 59 1.59 0.43 -10.37
CA TRP A 59 1.39 -1.00 -10.17
C TRP A 59 1.85 -1.43 -8.77
N ARG A 60 2.99 -0.93 -8.32
CA ARG A 60 3.55 -1.24 -7.00
C ARG A 60 2.69 -0.70 -5.85
N MET A 61 2.07 0.46 -6.07
CA MET A 61 1.19 1.15 -5.10
C MET A 61 -0.28 0.71 -5.16
N ARG A 62 -0.60 -0.45 -5.77
CA ARG A 62 -1.99 -0.97 -5.86
C ARG A 62 -2.99 -0.04 -6.54
N VAL A 63 -2.54 0.97 -7.29
CA VAL A 63 -3.42 1.90 -8.02
C VAL A 63 -3.93 1.26 -9.31
N SER A 64 -3.11 0.41 -9.93
CA SER A 64 -3.45 -0.35 -11.13
C SER A 64 -2.61 -1.62 -11.21
N GLY A 65 -2.78 -2.39 -12.28
CA GLY A 65 -1.87 -3.48 -12.63
C GLY A 65 -1.55 -3.40 -14.12
N PRO A 66 -0.70 -4.31 -14.61
CA PRO A 66 -0.40 -4.41 -16.03
C PRO A 66 -1.67 -4.41 -16.88
N GLY A 67 -1.58 -3.74 -18.03
CA GLY A 67 -2.69 -3.63 -18.94
C GLY A 67 -2.95 -4.91 -19.71
N ASP A 68 -1.98 -5.82 -19.82
CA ASP A 68 -2.01 -7.05 -20.59
C ASP A 68 -1.10 -8.14 -19.98
N ILE A 69 -1.32 -9.39 -20.40
CA ILE A 69 -0.60 -10.56 -19.88
C ILE A 69 0.86 -10.60 -20.34
N GLU A 70 1.20 -9.97 -21.48
CA GLU A 70 2.56 -9.97 -22.02
C GLU A 70 3.49 -9.15 -21.13
N LYS A 71 3.04 -8.02 -20.56
CA LYS A 71 3.79 -7.28 -19.53
C LYS A 71 4.07 -8.14 -18.30
N ILE A 72 3.14 -8.98 -17.88
CA ILE A 72 3.32 -9.91 -16.75
C ILE A 72 4.37 -10.97 -17.08
N LYS A 73 4.34 -11.54 -18.30
CA LYS A 73 5.35 -12.48 -18.77
C LYS A 73 6.73 -11.85 -18.87
N LEU A 74 6.82 -10.59 -19.32
CA LEU A 74 8.08 -9.85 -19.38
C LEU A 74 8.64 -9.59 -17.97
N LEU A 75 7.82 -9.18 -17.01
CA LEU A 75 8.21 -9.06 -15.60
C LEU A 75 8.77 -10.38 -15.05
N ALA A 76 8.08 -11.48 -15.34
CA ALA A 76 8.51 -12.80 -14.91
C ALA A 76 9.86 -13.19 -15.53
N LYS A 77 10.08 -12.86 -16.80
CA LYS A 77 11.35 -13.04 -17.50
C LYS A 77 12.47 -12.19 -16.88
N LEU A 78 12.21 -10.93 -16.55
CA LEU A 78 13.17 -10.04 -15.89
C LEU A 78 13.66 -10.64 -14.56
N TRP A 79 12.76 -11.27 -13.82
CA TRP A 79 13.04 -11.88 -12.52
C TRP A 79 13.35 -13.37 -12.56
N ASN A 80 13.45 -13.96 -13.76
CA ASN A 80 13.67 -15.38 -13.96
C ASN A 80 12.73 -16.28 -13.12
N ILE A 81 11.44 -15.94 -13.10
CA ILE A 81 10.37 -16.70 -12.42
C ILE A 81 9.28 -17.11 -13.42
N LYS A 82 8.40 -18.01 -12.97
CA LYS A 82 7.16 -18.35 -13.68
C LYS A 82 6.16 -17.19 -13.57
N TYR A 83 5.53 -16.80 -14.68
CA TYR A 83 4.64 -15.64 -14.71
C TYR A 83 3.35 -15.86 -13.92
N GLU A 84 2.93 -17.12 -13.78
CA GLU A 84 1.77 -17.56 -13.01
C GLU A 84 1.92 -17.18 -11.53
N LEU A 85 3.14 -17.04 -11.01
CA LEU A 85 3.38 -16.58 -9.64
C LEU A 85 2.92 -15.13 -9.45
N LEU A 86 3.05 -14.29 -10.48
CA LEU A 86 2.59 -12.90 -10.46
C LEU A 86 1.07 -12.78 -10.61
N LEU A 87 0.37 -13.90 -10.68
CA LEU A 87 -1.07 -13.96 -10.72
C LEU A 87 -1.58 -14.62 -9.44
N LYS A 88 -2.80 -14.25 -9.08
CA LYS A 88 -3.60 -15.00 -8.12
C LYS A 88 -4.95 -15.23 -8.76
N GLU A 89 -5.63 -16.31 -8.37
CA GLU A 89 -7.03 -16.46 -8.75
C GLU A 89 -7.73 -15.15 -8.41
N ALA A 90 -8.47 -14.64 -9.39
CA ALA A 90 -9.47 -13.65 -9.11
C ALA A 90 -10.34 -14.35 -8.08
N LYS A 91 -10.13 -14.06 -6.79
CA LYS A 91 -11.23 -14.16 -5.85
C LYS A 91 -12.30 -13.43 -6.63
N ARG A 92 -13.36 -14.15 -7.08
CA ARG A 92 -14.67 -13.51 -7.10
C ARG A 92 -14.61 -12.69 -5.83
N MET A 93 -14.66 -11.36 -5.94
CA MET A 93 -15.11 -10.61 -4.79
C MET A 93 -16.41 -11.31 -4.49
N SER A 94 -16.36 -12.31 -3.61
CA SER A 94 -17.51 -12.99 -3.15
C SER A 94 -18.18 -11.82 -2.49
N THR A 95 -19.21 -11.34 -3.15
CA THR A 95 -20.24 -10.43 -2.66
C THR A 95 -20.96 -11.08 -1.48
N ALA A 96 -20.15 -11.66 -0.58
CA ALA A 96 -20.37 -12.73 0.37
C ALA A 96 -19.00 -13.30 0.82
N MET A 97 -18.01 -12.46 1.19
CA MET A 97 -17.53 -12.67 2.56
C MET A 97 -18.84 -12.51 3.33
N GLN A 98 -19.39 -13.60 3.87
CA GLN A 98 -20.54 -13.45 4.76
C GLN A 98 -20.05 -12.44 5.78
N HIS A 99 -20.46 -11.18 5.62
CA HIS A 99 -20.22 -10.14 6.58
C HIS A 99 -21.06 -10.61 7.75
N LYS A 100 -20.48 -11.52 8.54
CA LYS A 100 -20.89 -11.70 9.91
C LYS A 100 -20.89 -10.28 10.45
N GLU A 101 -22.06 -9.80 10.83
CA GLU A 101 -22.15 -8.49 11.45
C GLU A 101 -21.06 -8.44 12.51
N LEU A 102 -20.19 -7.43 12.40
CA LEU A 102 -19.18 -7.23 13.42
C LEU A 102 -19.91 -7.07 14.75
N SER A 103 -19.50 -7.84 15.73
CA SER A 103 -19.87 -7.61 17.12
C SER A 103 -19.48 -6.19 17.54
N ASP A 104 -20.13 -5.68 18.58
CA ASP A 104 -19.80 -4.34 19.10
C ASP A 104 -18.33 -4.21 19.50
N ARG A 105 -17.70 -5.32 19.93
CA ARG A 105 -16.26 -5.38 20.20
C ARG A 105 -15.43 -5.22 18.93
N GLU A 106 -15.75 -5.98 17.88
CA GLU A 106 -15.08 -5.85 16.58
C GLU A 106 -15.26 -4.46 15.95
N LYS A 107 -16.45 -3.85 16.07
CA LYS A 107 -16.70 -2.47 15.62
C LYS A 107 -15.86 -1.46 16.40
N THR A 108 -15.76 -1.64 17.72
CA THR A 108 -14.95 -0.77 18.59
C THR A 108 -13.47 -0.89 18.27
N ALA A 109 -12.98 -2.12 18.13
CA ALA A 109 -11.62 -2.43 17.72
C ALA A 109 -11.26 -1.76 16.39
N LEU A 110 -12.14 -1.90 15.38
CA LEU A 110 -11.94 -1.27 14.07
C LEU A 110 -11.94 0.26 14.16
N LYS A 111 -12.80 0.85 15.00
CA LYS A 111 -12.83 2.29 15.25
C LYS A 111 -11.54 2.77 15.90
N ASN A 112 -10.98 2.03 16.85
CA ASN A 112 -9.71 2.37 17.51
C ASN A 112 -8.56 2.41 16.50
N VAL A 113 -8.48 1.38 15.64
CA VAL A 113 -7.50 1.35 14.53
C VAL A 113 -7.71 2.53 13.57
N TYR A 114 -8.97 2.82 13.21
CA TYR A 114 -9.31 3.94 12.32
C TYR A 114 -8.90 5.30 12.89
N VAL A 115 -9.17 5.54 14.18
CA VAL A 115 -8.78 6.79 14.86
C VAL A 115 -7.26 6.93 14.93
N SER A 116 -6.54 5.85 15.24
CA SER A 116 -5.08 5.86 15.27
C SER A 116 -4.48 6.23 13.90
N PHE A 117 -4.98 5.61 12.84
CA PHE A 117 -4.58 5.95 11.47
C PHE A 117 -4.90 7.41 11.10
N LEU A 118 -6.09 7.92 11.45
CA LEU A 118 -6.44 9.31 11.17
C LEU A 118 -5.51 10.29 11.89
N ASN A 119 -5.09 9.99 13.11
CA ASN A 119 -4.12 10.82 13.83
C ASN A 119 -2.77 10.85 13.10
N TYR A 120 -2.27 9.69 12.67
CA TYR A 120 -1.05 9.61 11.86
C TYR A 120 -1.17 10.40 10.56
N MET A 121 -2.26 10.24 9.81
CA MET A 121 -2.50 10.96 8.56
C MET A 121 -2.67 12.47 8.79
N GLY A 122 -3.25 12.87 9.92
CA GLY A 122 -3.35 14.27 10.31
C GLY A 122 -1.98 14.91 10.51
N ILE A 123 -1.05 14.19 11.16
CA ILE A 123 0.32 14.68 11.32
C ILE A 123 1.04 14.67 9.97
N PHE A 124 0.97 13.57 9.21
CA PHE A 124 1.53 13.47 7.85
C PHE A 124 1.15 14.67 6.99
N LYS A 125 -0.13 15.06 7.00
CA LYS A 125 -0.60 16.21 6.23
C LYS A 125 -0.03 17.54 6.72
N LYS A 126 -0.04 17.77 8.04
CA LYS A 126 0.47 19.00 8.65
C LYS A 126 1.97 19.21 8.42
N THR A 127 2.71 18.12 8.32
CA THR A 127 4.18 18.12 8.25
C THR A 127 4.71 17.99 6.81
N ALA A 128 3.81 18.16 5.83
CA ALA A 128 4.10 17.96 4.41
C ALA A 128 4.74 16.59 4.09
N GLY A 129 4.33 15.54 4.82
CA GLY A 129 4.84 14.18 4.65
C GLY A 129 5.99 13.84 5.59
N PHE A 130 6.01 14.44 6.78
CA PHE A 130 7.11 14.35 7.76
C PHE A 130 8.41 14.98 7.28
N ILE A 131 8.30 16.07 6.52
CA ILE A 131 9.46 16.87 6.11
C ILE A 131 9.66 18.02 7.11
N TRP A 132 8.58 18.70 7.50
CA TRP A 132 8.62 19.91 8.32
C TRP A 132 7.81 19.79 9.60
N ASN A 133 8.28 20.37 10.69
CA ASN A 133 7.49 20.64 11.90
C ASN A 133 6.57 21.85 11.69
N GLU A 134 5.61 22.06 12.60
CA GLU A 134 4.68 23.21 12.56
C GLU A 134 5.41 24.56 12.68
N ASP A 135 6.63 24.58 13.23
CA ASP A 135 7.50 25.76 13.35
C ASP A 135 8.44 25.97 12.15
N GLY A 136 8.35 25.13 11.10
CA GLY A 136 9.18 25.20 9.90
C GLY A 136 10.57 24.57 10.03
N THR A 137 10.87 23.90 11.14
CA THR A 137 12.12 23.11 11.29
C THR A 137 11.98 21.71 10.67
N LEU A 138 13.10 21.01 10.43
CA LEU A 138 13.07 19.65 9.91
C LEU A 138 12.40 18.69 10.91
N PHE A 139 11.50 17.85 10.39
CA PHE A 139 10.77 16.88 11.20
C PHE A 139 11.70 15.76 11.66
N ASN A 140 11.64 15.40 12.95
CA ASN A 140 12.51 14.37 13.51
C ASN A 140 12.06 12.97 13.05
N ILE A 141 12.97 12.23 12.39
CA ILE A 141 12.70 10.88 11.88
C ILE A 141 12.27 9.90 12.98
N SER A 142 12.86 9.99 14.17
CA SER A 142 12.49 9.15 15.32
C SER A 142 11.04 9.42 15.74
N MET A 143 10.55 10.65 15.56
CA MET A 143 9.15 10.99 15.81
C MET A 143 8.23 10.37 14.76
N ALA A 144 8.63 10.34 13.49
CA ALA A 144 7.85 9.69 12.42
C ALA A 144 7.73 8.18 12.66
N TYR A 145 8.82 7.50 13.03
CA TYR A 145 8.80 6.09 13.43
C TYR A 145 7.99 5.86 14.70
N THR A 146 8.01 6.78 15.65
CA THR A 146 7.18 6.69 16.86
C THR A 146 5.69 6.74 16.50
N LEU A 147 5.29 7.66 15.62
CA LEU A 147 3.91 7.77 15.16
C LEU A 147 3.48 6.54 14.36
N TYR A 148 4.35 6.03 13.49
CA TYR A 148 4.11 4.78 12.78
C TYR A 148 3.91 3.60 13.75
N ALA A 149 4.80 3.47 14.74
CA ALA A 149 4.71 2.43 15.76
C ALA A 149 3.40 2.52 16.56
N GLN A 150 2.90 3.72 16.87
CA GLN A 150 1.61 3.89 17.55
C GLN A 150 0.43 3.34 16.72
N VAL A 151 0.46 3.50 15.40
CA VAL A 151 -0.58 2.97 14.51
C VAL A 151 -0.51 1.44 14.43
N ILE A 152 0.69 0.88 14.30
CA ILE A 152 0.89 -0.59 14.34
C ILE A 152 0.41 -1.16 15.67
N ASN A 153 0.80 -0.55 16.78
CA ASN A 153 0.47 -1.02 18.11
C ASN A 153 -1.05 -0.98 18.35
N ALA A 154 -1.74 0.04 17.83
CA ALA A 154 -3.21 0.08 17.85
C ALA A 154 -3.84 -1.10 17.09
N LEU A 155 -3.25 -1.56 15.98
CA LEU A 155 -3.72 -2.78 15.30
C LEU A 155 -3.40 -4.04 16.12
N GLU A 156 -2.21 -4.13 16.70
CA GLU A 156 -1.76 -5.30 17.46
C GLU A 156 -2.55 -5.51 18.76
N ILE A 157 -2.89 -4.43 19.46
CA ILE A 157 -3.78 -4.46 20.65
C ILE A 157 -5.13 -5.09 20.27
N GLU A 158 -5.65 -4.74 19.11
CA GLU A 158 -6.97 -5.14 18.63
C GLU A 158 -6.95 -6.48 17.88
N PHE A 159 -5.82 -7.21 17.89
CA PHE A 159 -5.65 -8.45 17.15
C PHE A 159 -6.73 -9.48 17.44
N ILE A 160 -7.04 -9.72 18.73
CA ILE A 160 -7.97 -10.78 19.13
C ILE A 160 -9.34 -10.56 18.48
N ASP A 161 -9.80 -9.32 18.45
CA ASP A 161 -11.11 -8.97 17.92
C ASP A 161 -11.08 -8.90 16.39
N LEU A 162 -9.98 -8.45 15.76
CA LEU A 162 -9.93 -8.27 14.30
C LEU A 162 -9.46 -9.51 13.53
N LYS A 163 -8.89 -10.52 14.19
CA LYS A 163 -8.34 -11.72 13.54
C LYS A 163 -9.43 -12.51 12.80
N GLY A 164 -9.17 -12.82 11.52
CA GLY A 164 -10.11 -13.53 10.65
C GLY A 164 -11.12 -12.62 9.93
N ASN A 165 -11.13 -11.33 10.26
CA ASN A 165 -11.89 -10.29 9.55
C ASN A 165 -10.92 -9.32 8.86
N ALA A 166 -10.72 -8.13 9.42
CA ALA A 166 -9.95 -7.05 8.82
C ALA A 166 -8.44 -7.08 9.14
N TYR A 167 -8.01 -7.85 10.15
CA TYR A 167 -6.65 -7.75 10.68
C TYR A 167 -5.56 -7.99 9.62
N ASP A 168 -5.65 -9.06 8.84
CA ASP A 168 -4.61 -9.42 7.87
C ASP A 168 -4.49 -8.37 6.75
N GLU A 169 -5.63 -7.81 6.31
CA GLU A 169 -5.66 -6.76 5.30
C GLU A 169 -5.09 -5.44 5.85
N LEU A 170 -5.45 -5.07 7.08
CA LEU A 170 -4.92 -3.90 7.77
C LEU A 170 -3.42 -4.03 8.06
N LYS A 171 -2.97 -5.19 8.54
CA LYS A 171 -1.56 -5.47 8.79
C LYS A 171 -0.75 -5.37 7.51
N THR A 172 -1.26 -5.98 6.44
CA THR A 172 -0.65 -5.87 5.12
C THR A 172 -0.58 -4.41 4.68
N PHE A 173 -1.65 -3.62 4.84
CA PHE A 173 -1.64 -2.20 4.50
C PHE A 173 -0.58 -1.43 5.27
N TYR A 174 -0.46 -1.64 6.59
CA TYR A 174 0.53 -0.92 7.37
C TYR A 174 1.97 -1.31 7.05
N ASP A 175 2.26 -2.61 6.99
CA ASP A 175 3.60 -3.14 6.70
C ASP A 175 4.11 -2.78 5.30
N THR A 176 3.21 -2.29 4.45
CA THR A 176 3.52 -2.09 3.05
C THR A 176 3.28 -0.67 2.59
N GLU A 177 2.06 -0.14 2.68
CA GLU A 177 1.74 1.20 2.19
C GLU A 177 2.30 2.27 3.14
N LEU A 178 2.10 2.12 4.47
CA LEU A 178 2.67 3.08 5.43
C LEU A 178 4.18 2.94 5.54
N THR A 179 4.72 1.73 5.67
CA THR A 179 6.18 1.54 5.74
C THR A 179 6.87 2.08 4.50
N TYR A 180 6.35 1.80 3.30
CA TYR A 180 6.91 2.34 2.06
C TYR A 180 6.88 3.86 2.04
N THR A 181 5.77 4.47 2.46
CA THR A 181 5.66 5.92 2.54
C THR A 181 6.74 6.49 3.47
N LEU A 182 6.91 5.87 4.63
CA LEU A 182 7.92 6.27 5.59
C LEU A 182 9.34 6.10 5.03
N GLU A 183 9.65 4.99 4.36
CA GLU A 183 10.97 4.68 3.79
C GLU A 183 11.33 5.47 2.53
N THR A 184 10.33 5.98 1.78
CA THR A 184 10.58 6.65 0.50
C THR A 184 10.75 8.14 0.64
N TYR A 185 10.00 8.72 1.57
CA TYR A 185 9.80 10.17 1.62
C TYR A 185 10.38 10.82 2.88
N TYR A 186 11.11 10.06 3.70
CA TYR A 186 11.82 10.62 4.85
C TYR A 186 13.13 11.30 4.45
N CYS A 187 13.55 12.27 5.28
CA CYS A 187 14.88 12.86 5.24
C CYS A 187 15.79 12.21 6.28
N GLU A 188 17.00 11.82 5.88
CA GLU A 188 18.08 11.52 6.82
C GLU A 188 18.65 12.84 7.37
N GLU A 189 19.03 12.89 8.66
CA GLU A 189 19.53 14.12 9.31
C GLU A 189 20.74 14.75 8.59
N ASP A 190 21.51 13.95 7.83
CA ASP A 190 22.69 14.38 7.07
C ASP A 190 22.55 14.21 5.53
N GLY A 191 21.34 13.90 5.03
CA GLY A 191 21.09 13.52 3.64
C GLY A 191 20.30 14.55 2.82
N ASP A 192 20.39 14.45 1.49
CA ASP A 192 19.49 15.20 0.58
C ASP A 192 18.04 14.75 0.83
N CYS A 193 17.24 15.66 1.38
CA CYS A 193 15.79 15.51 1.45
C CYS A 193 15.22 15.35 0.04
N PRO A 194 14.31 14.39 -0.21
CA PRO A 194 13.49 14.42 -1.41
C PRO A 194 12.72 15.75 -1.43
N GLU A 195 12.95 16.60 -2.43
CA GLU A 195 12.09 17.75 -2.69
C GLU A 195 10.72 17.24 -3.15
N LEU A 196 9.84 16.98 -2.20
CA LEU A 196 8.44 16.70 -2.50
C LEU A 196 7.69 18.00 -2.66
N GLN A 197 7.06 18.15 -3.83
CA GLN A 197 6.13 19.24 -4.02
C GLN A 197 4.88 18.99 -3.17
N GLN A 198 4.28 20.07 -2.66
CA GLN A 198 3.05 19.98 -1.85
C GLN A 198 1.92 19.19 -2.54
N ALA A 199 1.87 19.23 -3.88
CA ALA A 199 0.92 18.47 -4.69
C ALA A 199 1.16 16.94 -4.62
N GLU A 200 2.42 16.51 -4.53
CA GLU A 200 2.80 15.10 -4.41
C GLU A 200 2.44 14.56 -3.02
N THR A 201 2.70 15.33 -1.96
CA THR A 201 2.29 14.99 -0.60
C THR A 201 0.78 14.88 -0.45
N GLU A 202 0.01 15.81 -1.01
CA GLU A 202 -1.46 15.73 -0.97
C GLU A 202 -1.96 14.52 -1.79
N GLY A 203 -1.34 14.24 -2.94
CA GLY A 203 -1.63 13.04 -3.74
C GLY A 203 -1.43 11.76 -2.93
N LEU A 204 -0.32 11.66 -2.21
CA LEU A 204 -0.01 10.51 -1.37
C LEU A 204 -0.95 10.40 -0.16
N TYR A 205 -1.27 11.53 0.48
CA TYR A 205 -2.26 11.59 1.57
C TYR A 205 -3.60 11.01 1.12
N GLN A 206 -4.11 11.46 -0.04
CA GLN A 206 -5.38 10.99 -0.58
C GLN A 206 -5.30 9.50 -0.98
N LEU A 207 -4.17 9.05 -1.53
CA LEU A 207 -3.97 7.66 -1.89
C LEU A 207 -4.07 6.74 -0.66
N LEU A 208 -3.29 7.02 0.39
CA LEU A 208 -3.26 6.24 1.62
C LEU A 208 -4.62 6.22 2.31
N LEU A 209 -5.28 7.38 2.39
CA LEU A 209 -6.61 7.48 2.99
C LEU A 209 -7.65 6.65 2.22
N ASN A 210 -7.59 6.68 0.89
CA ASN A 210 -8.52 5.93 0.05
C ASN A 210 -8.28 4.42 0.12
N GLN A 211 -7.02 3.97 0.12
CA GLN A 211 -6.68 2.56 0.30
C GLN A 211 -7.15 2.04 1.67
N PHE A 212 -6.89 2.80 2.74
CA PHE A 212 -7.35 2.42 4.08
C PHE A 212 -8.88 2.34 4.17
N LYS A 213 -9.58 3.32 3.58
CA LYS A 213 -11.05 3.29 3.50
C LYS A 213 -11.57 2.07 2.73
N GLN A 214 -10.92 1.65 1.65
CA GLN A 214 -11.34 0.46 0.90
C GLN A 214 -11.26 -0.81 1.75
N ILE A 215 -10.31 -0.88 2.70
CA ILE A 215 -10.20 -1.98 3.65
C ILE A 215 -11.31 -1.90 4.70
N ILE A 216 -11.57 -0.71 5.25
CA ILE A 216 -12.46 -0.56 6.40
C ILE A 216 -13.95 -0.44 6.03
N VAL A 217 -14.30 0.20 4.90
CA VAL A 217 -15.68 0.44 4.47
C VAL A 217 -16.52 -0.85 4.40
N PRO A 218 -16.02 -1.97 3.84
CA PRO A 218 -16.77 -3.23 3.86
C PRO A 218 -17.20 -3.69 5.26
N PHE A 219 -16.52 -3.25 6.31
CA PHE A 219 -16.82 -3.60 7.70
C PHE A 219 -17.67 -2.56 8.44
N LEU A 220 -17.81 -1.34 7.89
CA LEU A 220 -18.58 -0.25 8.50
C LEU A 220 -19.98 -0.09 7.92
N VAL A 221 -20.29 -0.69 6.77
CA VAL A 221 -21.65 -0.68 6.19
C VAL A 221 -22.50 -1.71 6.90
N VAL A 222 -22.97 -1.37 8.11
CA VAL A 222 -24.12 -1.99 8.76
C VAL A 222 -24.94 -0.88 9.42
N GLU A 223 -25.48 0.03 8.60
CA GLU A 223 -26.65 0.82 8.94
C GLU A 223 -27.53 0.92 7.69
N SER A 224 -28.59 0.10 7.66
CA SER A 224 -29.79 0.31 6.85
C SER A 224 -31.00 0.20 7.75
#